data_AF-F4WK01-F1
#
_entry.id   AF-F4WK01-F1
#
_cell.length_a   1.000
_cell.length_b   1.000
_cell.length_c   1.000
_cell.angle_alpha   90.00
_cell.angle_beta   90.00
_cell.angle_gamma   90.00
#
_symmetry.space_group_name_H-M   'P 1'
#
loop_
_entity.id
_entity.type
_entity.pdbx_description
1 polymer ?
#
loop_
_entity_poly.entity_id
_entity_poly.type
_entity_poly.pdbx_seq_one_letter_code
_entity_poly.pdbx_strand_id
1 'polypeptide(L)' 'ESFRDKFKSMIHEDQSLTNVERMHYLCSCVKGDASNAFDHLAVTNDNFAIAWNILISRYENKRRLTLTIHLQSLFNLP' A
#
# COMPACT_ATOMS: atom_id res chain seq x y z
N GLU A 1 1.71 -2.82 15.44
CA GLU A 1 2.00 -3.36 14.09
C GLU A 1 1.86 -2.25 13.05
N SER A 2 2.77 -2.17 12.07
CA SER A 2 2.73 -1.16 11.00
C SER A 2 1.87 -1.64 9.83
N PHE A 3 1.25 -0.72 9.09
CA PHE A 3 0.60 -1.00 7.81
C PHE A 3 1.50 -1.82 6.87
N ARG A 4 2.79 -1.48 6.84
CA ARG A 4 3.80 -2.16 6.02
C ARG A 4 3.87 -3.66 6.33
N ASP A 5 3.93 -4.01 7.61
CA ASP A 5 4.15 -5.39 8.04
C ASP A 5 2.86 -6.21 7.80
N LYS A 6 1.68 -5.61 8.02
CA LYS A 6 0.38 -6.22 7.69
C LYS A 6 0.19 -6.44 6.20
N PHE A 7 0.46 -5.41 5.39
CA PHE A 7 0.37 -5.52 3.93
C PHE A 7 1.38 -6.53 3.38
N LYS A 8 2.59 -6.59 3.95
CA LYS A 8 3.56 -7.63 3.59
C LYS A 8 3.03 -9.03 3.86
N SER A 9 2.55 -9.28 5.07
CA SER A 9 2.05 -10.60 5.45
C SER A 9 0.80 -11.04 4.68
N MET A 10 -0.09 -10.10 4.33
CA MET A 10 -1.32 -10.42 3.59
C MET A 10 -1.16 -10.46 2.06
N ILE A 11 -0.36 -9.56 1.48
CA ILE A 11 -0.36 -9.31 0.03
C ILE A 11 1.00 -9.63 -0.61
N HIS A 12 2.10 -9.35 0.09
CA HIS A 12 3.45 -9.56 -0.46
C HIS A 12 3.92 -11.01 -0.33
N GLU A 13 3.58 -11.68 0.78
CA GLU A 13 3.92 -13.09 1.04
C GLU A 13 2.99 -14.06 0.32
N ASP A 14 1.84 -13.59 -0.16
CA ASP A 14 0.91 -14.40 -0.94
C ASP A 14 1.43 -14.60 -2.37
N GLN A 15 1.98 -15.79 -2.67
CA GLN A 15 2.51 -16.15 -3.98
C GLN A 15 1.45 -16.31 -5.07
N SER A 16 0.17 -16.34 -4.71
CA SER A 16 -0.93 -16.42 -5.69
C SER A 16 -1.18 -15.09 -6.41
N LEU A 17 -0.76 -13.98 -5.81
CA LEU A 17 -0.96 -12.64 -6.37
C LEU A 17 0.18 -12.23 -7.29
N THR A 18 -0.17 -11.61 -8.41
CA THR A 18 0.76 -10.91 -9.32
C THR A 18 1.10 -9.53 -8.76
N ASN A 19 2.25 -8.95 -9.13
CA ASN A 19 2.58 -7.60 -8.64
C ASN A 19 1.57 -6.54 -9.16
N VAL A 20 0.92 -6.79 -10.29
CA VAL A 20 -0.22 -5.99 -10.79
C VAL A 20 -1.38 -6.00 -9.78
N GLU A 21 -1.81 -7.18 -9.32
CA GLU A 21 -2.85 -7.29 -8.30
C GLU A 21 -2.42 -6.65 -6.98
N ARG A 22 -1.17 -6.89 -6.56
CA ARG A 22 -0.61 -6.23 -5.36
C ARG A 22 -0.64 -4.71 -5.47
N MET A 23 -0.41 -4.15 -6.67
CA MET A 23 -0.47 -2.71 -6.91
C MET A 23 -1.91 -2.19 -6.88
N HIS A 24 -2.88 -2.94 -7.40
CA HIS A 24 -4.30 -2.61 -7.24
C HIS A 24 -4.72 -2.60 -5.75
N TYR A 25 -4.30 -3.61 -4.99
CA TYR A 25 -4.51 -3.64 -3.54
C TYR A 25 -3.83 -2.46 -2.85
N LEU A 26 -2.60 -2.15 -3.23
CA LEU A 26 -1.85 -1.02 -2.67
C LEU A 26 -2.59 0.30 -2.90
N CYS A 27 -3.03 0.58 -4.14
CA CYS A 27 -3.87 1.74 -4.48
C CYS A 27 -5.14 1.78 -3.64
N SER A 28 -5.81 0.64 -3.45
CA SER A 28 -7.05 0.58 -2.64
C SER A 28 -6.81 0.80 -1.15
N CYS A 29 -5.63 0.41 -0.65
CA CYS A 29 -5.28 0.52 0.76
C CYS A 29 -4.78 1.92 1.15
N VAL A 30 -4.31 2.72 0.19
CA VAL A 30 -3.83 4.08 0.44
C VAL A 30 -4.82 5.12 -0.05
N LYS A 31 -4.85 6.29 0.60
CA LYS A 31 -5.75 7.39 0.23
C LYS A 31 -5.03 8.73 0.35
N GLY A 32 -5.54 9.75 -0.34
CA GLY A 32 -5.01 11.12 -0.31
C GLY A 32 -3.57 11.20 -0.83
N ASP A 33 -2.70 11.91 -0.10
CA ASP A 33 -1.30 12.14 -0.47
C ASP A 33 -0.49 10.86 -0.71
N ALA A 34 -0.89 9.76 -0.07
CA ALA A 34 -0.24 8.47 -0.23
C ALA A 34 -0.54 7.87 -1.60
N SER A 35 -1.80 7.95 -2.05
CA SER A 35 -2.21 7.51 -3.39
C SER A 35 -1.59 8.42 -4.45
N ASN A 36 -1.68 9.74 -4.25
CA ASN A 36 -1.10 10.73 -5.16
C ASN A 36 0.43 10.59 -5.32
N ALA A 37 1.11 9.95 -4.36
CA ALA A 37 2.55 9.75 -4.40
C ALA A 37 3.00 8.88 -5.57
N PHE A 38 2.15 7.97 -6.03
CA PHE A 38 2.46 7.02 -7.10
C PHE A 38 1.32 6.90 -8.14
N ASP A 39 0.35 7.81 -8.11
CA ASP A 39 -0.75 7.90 -9.09
C ASP A 39 -0.25 8.14 -10.53
N HIS A 40 0.94 8.72 -10.67
CA HIS A 40 1.63 8.89 -11.95
C HIS A 40 2.29 7.60 -12.48
N LEU A 41 2.33 6.53 -11.69
CA LEU A 41 2.87 5.23 -12.10
C LEU A 41 1.76 4.36 -12.66
N ALA A 42 1.96 3.85 -13.87
CA ALA A 42 1.05 2.87 -14.46
C ALA A 42 1.03 1.58 -13.63
N VAL A 43 -0.13 0.93 -13.51
CA VAL A 43 -0.27 -0.33 -12.79
C VAL A 43 0.42 -1.45 -13.57
N THR A 44 1.68 -1.74 -13.22
CA THR A 44 2.50 -2.77 -13.86
C THR A 44 3.29 -3.56 -12.82
N ASN A 45 3.77 -4.75 -13.20
CA ASN A 45 4.54 -5.61 -12.31
C ASN A 45 5.81 -4.92 -11.78
N ASP A 46 6.47 -4.14 -12.63
CA ASP A 46 7.72 -3.44 -12.31
C ASP A 46 7.47 -2.20 -11.45
N ASN A 47 6.34 -1.52 -11.68
CA ASN A 47 6.00 -0.29 -10.97
C ASN A 47 5.50 -0.53 -9.54
N PHE A 48 5.02 -1.74 -9.19
CA PHE A 48 4.65 -2.08 -7.81
C PHE A 48 5.81 -1.84 -6.85
N ALA A 49 7.01 -2.33 -7.18
CA ALA A 49 8.19 -2.18 -6.32
C ALA A 49 8.57 -0.71 -6.14
N ILE A 50 8.40 0.09 -7.20
CA ILE A 50 8.66 1.53 -7.19
C ILE A 50 7.63 2.25 -6.30
N ALA A 51 6.33 2.01 -6.52
CA ALA A 51 5.25 2.58 -5.73
C ALA A 51 5.38 2.23 -4.23
N TRP A 52 5.71 0.98 -3.94
CA TRP A 52 5.95 0.48 -2.58
C TRP A 52 7.14 1.18 -1.91
N ASN A 53 8.26 1.35 -2.63
CA ASN A 53 9.42 2.07 -2.12
C ASN A 53 9.16 3.56 -1.93
N ILE A 54 8.37 4.20 -2.80
CA ILE A 54 7.96 5.61 -2.63
C ILE A 54 7.13 5.75 -1.36
N LEU A 55 6.16 4.86 -1.14
CA LEU A 55 5.35 4.81 0.08
C LEU A 55 6.21 4.62 1.33
N ILE A 56 7.09 3.63 1.33
CA ILE A 56 7.99 3.39 2.45
C ILE A 56 8.89 4.60 2.65
N SER A 57 9.59 5.11 1.63
CA SER A 57 10.49 6.26 1.77
C SER A 57 9.79 7.51 2.31
N ARG A 58 8.57 7.79 1.83
CA ARG A 58 7.78 8.97 2.22
C ARG A 58 7.16 8.84 3.62
N TYR A 59 6.74 7.63 4.03
CA TYR A 59 6.00 7.42 5.29
C TYR A 59 6.81 6.73 6.40
N GLU A 60 7.93 6.08 6.08
CA GLU A 60 8.91 5.53 7.04
C GLU A 60 9.71 6.66 7.71
N ASN A 61 9.85 7.81 7.06
CA ASN A 61 10.36 9.03 7.68
C ASN A 61 9.30 9.76 8.54
N LYS A 62 8.00 9.69 8.19
CA LYS A 62 6.87 10.24 8.98
C LYS A 62 6.29 9.24 9.99
N ARG A 63 7.13 8.38 10.57
CA ARG A 63 6.83 7.12 11.27
C ARG A 63 5.87 7.12 12.49
N ARG A 64 5.10 8.18 12.76
CA ARG A 64 4.08 8.22 13.84
C ARG A 64 3.00 9.22 13.42
N LEU A 65 1.76 8.78 13.17
CA LEU A 65 0.49 9.51 13.47
C LEU A 65 -0.65 9.24 12.47
N THR A 66 -0.42 8.92 11.19
CA THR A 66 -1.51 9.07 10.19
C THR A 66 -1.92 7.82 9.40
N LEU A 67 -1.29 6.66 9.60
CA LEU A 67 -1.69 5.42 8.89
C LEU A 67 -2.70 4.56 9.66
N THR A 68 -2.95 4.86 10.93
CA THR A 68 -3.94 4.13 11.76
C THR A 68 -5.39 4.55 11.48
N ILE A 69 -5.65 5.65 10.76
CA ILE A 69 -6.98 6.29 10.77
C ILE A 69 -7.95 5.74 9.70
N HIS A 70 -7.50 5.00 8.68
CA HIS A 70 -8.41 4.60 7.58
C HIS A 70 -8.57 3.09 7.31
N LEU A 71 -7.96 2.22 8.12
CA LEU A 71 -8.20 0.77 8.02
C LEU A 71 -9.57 0.34 8.56
N GLN A 72 -10.29 1.20 9.31
CA GLN A 72 -11.67 0.90 9.72
C GLN A 72 -12.64 0.76 8.54
N SER A 73 -12.30 1.28 7.35
CA SER A 73 -13.16 1.13 6.17
C SER A 73 -12.98 -0.20 5.42
N LEU A 74 -11.89 -0.93 5.64
CA LEU A 74 -11.64 -2.25 5.04
C LEU A 74 -12.28 -3.39 5.84
N PHE A 75 -12.43 -3.23 7.16
CA PHE A 75 -13.03 -4.24 8.06
C PHE A 75 -14.55 -4.11 8.23
N ASN A 76 -15.20 -3.14 7.58
CA ASN A 76 -16.63 -2.88 7.68
C ASN A 76 -17.43 -3.28 6.42
N LEU A 77 -16.90 -4.21 5.63
CA LEU A 77 -17.74 -4.95 4.67
C LEU A 77 -18.50 -6.03 5.48
N PRO A 78 -19.84 -6.00 5.49
CA PRO A 78 -20.67 -6.96 6.24
C PRO A 78 -20.54 -8.39 5.71
#